data_AF-L0JUG3-F1
#
_entry.id   AF-L0JUG3-F1
#
_cell.length_a   1.000
_cell.length_b   1.000
_cell.length_c   1.000
_cell.angle_alpha   90.00
_cell.angle_beta   90.00
_cell.angle_gamma   90.00
#
_symmetry.space_group_name_H-M   'P 1'
#
loop_
_entity.id
_entity.type
_entity.pdbx_description
1 polymer ?
#
loop_
_entity_poly.entity_id
_entity_poly.type
_entity_poly.pdbx_seq_one_letter_code
_entity_poly.pdbx_strand_id
1 'polypeptide(L)'
;MQFVEEIVVDEFLPTFRSLLAGELRERGLTQSEVAAVLGISQSAVSKYAHGDVTVNDRIADDERVTALVDELGEGLASGDMAPVQALIETEVLIRELENGSDLLAQLHEDAVPELADHGSSFRVHDPESELRTSERVLSSLRRGLRILENASGFATLIPAVGSNLVACTPDAEDVDDVAGVPGRIFDVKGRATVPKSPEFGVSEHVATVLLSARRHGSEASAAINVAYDPDLLEDLAAQGHVTAEFDESDDVDESVGAVIEDQPDATVLYQTGGMGIEPLIYVLGSDAESVADSVRQLL
;
A
#
# COMPACT_ATOMS: atom_id res chain seq x y z
N MET A 1 11.48 5.19 -12.04
CA MET A 1 11.64 5.52 -10.62
C MET A 1 12.34 6.86 -10.56
N GLN A 2 11.56 7.90 -10.34
CA GLN A 2 12.03 9.25 -10.02
C GLN A 2 11.49 9.55 -8.63
N PHE A 3 12.29 10.14 -7.77
CA PHE A 3 11.91 10.52 -6.40
C PHE A 3 11.34 11.93 -6.37
N VAL A 4 10.44 12.24 -5.43
CA VAL A 4 9.95 13.62 -5.29
C VAL A 4 11.07 14.56 -4.87
N GLU A 5 12.08 14.07 -4.14
CA GLU A 5 13.27 14.84 -3.79
C GLU A 5 14.07 15.27 -5.03
N GLU A 6 14.01 14.51 -6.14
CA GLU A 6 14.61 14.93 -7.41
C GLU A 6 13.84 16.12 -8.00
N ILE A 7 12.51 16.14 -7.91
CA ILE A 7 11.68 17.28 -8.32
C ILE A 7 11.94 18.50 -7.44
N VAL A 8 12.12 18.30 -6.14
CA VAL A 8 12.50 19.38 -5.21
C VAL A 8 13.84 20.00 -5.64
N VAL A 9 14.83 19.17 -5.95
CA VAL A 9 16.17 19.65 -6.34
C VAL A 9 16.19 20.29 -7.72
N ASP A 10 15.45 19.73 -8.69
CA ASP A 10 15.53 20.12 -10.09
C ASP A 10 14.53 21.22 -10.47
N GLU A 11 13.43 21.37 -9.73
CA GLU A 11 12.35 22.30 -10.07
C GLU A 11 12.01 23.28 -8.94
N PHE A 12 11.76 22.78 -7.72
CA PHE A 12 11.36 23.64 -6.59
C PHE A 12 12.49 24.57 -6.13
N LEU A 13 13.64 24.02 -5.74
CA LEU A 13 14.74 24.80 -5.20
C LEU A 13 15.28 25.84 -6.20
N PRO A 14 15.43 25.54 -7.51
CA PRO A 14 15.83 26.54 -8.49
C PRO A 14 14.81 27.67 -8.62
N THR A 15 13.51 27.33 -8.67
CA THR A 15 12.41 28.31 -8.75
C THR A 15 12.37 29.18 -7.50
N PHE A 16 12.26 28.57 -6.32
CA PHE A 16 12.16 29.23 -5.02
C PHE A 16 13.37 30.15 -4.76
N ARG A 17 14.60 29.67 -5.01
CA ARG A 17 15.80 30.49 -4.85
C ARG A 17 15.85 31.64 -5.83
N SER A 18 15.31 31.48 -7.04
CA SER A 18 15.25 32.56 -8.02
C SER A 18 14.31 33.67 -7.56
N LEU A 19 13.12 33.30 -7.05
CA LEU A 19 12.15 34.25 -6.49
C LEU A 19 12.71 34.97 -5.27
N LEU A 20 13.23 34.22 -4.29
CA LEU A 20 13.80 34.78 -3.07
C LEU A 20 15.03 35.66 -3.35
N ALA A 21 15.89 35.30 -4.30
CA ALA A 21 17.00 36.15 -4.72
C ALA A 21 16.50 37.45 -5.39
N GLY A 22 15.41 37.40 -6.15
CA GLY A 22 14.75 38.58 -6.70
C GLY A 22 14.24 39.50 -5.59
N GLU A 23 13.45 38.94 -4.68
CA GLU A 23 12.84 39.65 -3.56
C GLU A 23 13.88 40.36 -2.67
N LEU A 24 14.94 39.65 -2.29
CA LEU A 24 16.04 40.24 -1.50
C LEU A 24 16.74 41.39 -2.23
N ARG A 25 16.88 41.30 -3.56
CA ARG A 25 17.48 42.38 -4.37
C ARG A 25 16.57 43.60 -4.49
N GLU A 26 15.26 43.40 -4.61
CA GLU A 26 14.28 44.50 -4.61
C GLU A 26 14.30 45.25 -3.27
N ARG A 27 14.58 44.53 -2.18
CA ARG A 27 14.81 45.08 -0.83
C ARG A 27 16.20 45.68 -0.60
N GLY A 28 17.04 45.75 -1.65
CA GLY A 28 18.28 46.52 -1.65
C GLY A 28 19.55 45.74 -1.31
N LEU A 29 19.49 44.41 -1.16
CA LEU A 29 20.69 43.60 -0.92
C LEU A 29 21.54 43.50 -2.20
N THR A 30 22.86 43.53 -2.01
CA THR A 30 23.83 43.25 -3.07
C THR A 30 23.87 41.76 -3.40
N GLN A 31 24.38 41.39 -4.58
CA GLN A 31 24.52 39.97 -4.97
C GLN A 31 25.35 39.16 -3.96
N SER A 32 26.38 39.77 -3.36
CA SER A 32 27.23 39.10 -2.38
C SER A 32 26.51 38.85 -1.05
N GLU A 33 25.64 39.78 -0.64
CA GLU A 33 24.79 39.62 0.55
C GLU A 33 23.73 38.55 0.33
N VAL A 34 23.06 38.56 -0.83
CA VAL A 34 22.11 37.49 -1.21
C VAL A 34 22.78 36.13 -1.24
N ALA A 35 24.00 36.04 -1.79
CA ALA A 35 24.76 34.78 -1.82
C ALA A 35 25.07 34.26 -0.40
N ALA A 36 25.44 35.16 0.52
CA ALA A 36 25.70 34.81 1.90
C ALA A 36 24.44 34.33 2.63
N VAL A 37 23.30 34.99 2.43
CA VAL A 37 22.01 34.62 3.03
C VAL A 37 21.52 33.27 2.52
N LEU A 38 21.56 33.04 1.20
CA LEU A 38 21.08 31.81 0.58
C LEU A 38 22.06 30.62 0.71
N GLY A 39 23.28 30.86 1.21
CA GLY A 39 24.30 29.82 1.35
C GLY A 39 24.82 29.26 0.02
N ILE A 40 24.82 30.07 -1.04
CA ILE A 40 25.23 29.67 -2.41
C ILE A 40 26.33 30.59 -2.94
N SER A 41 26.89 30.27 -4.11
CA SER A 41 27.88 31.15 -4.74
C SER A 41 27.23 32.42 -5.30
N GLN A 42 27.99 33.53 -5.30
CA GLN A 42 27.58 34.76 -5.99
C GLN A 42 27.30 34.51 -7.49
N SER A 43 28.03 33.59 -8.12
CA SER A 43 27.78 33.19 -9.51
C SER A 43 26.41 32.51 -9.70
N ALA A 44 25.93 31.75 -8.70
CA ALA A 44 24.58 31.16 -8.73
C ALA A 44 23.51 32.25 -8.60
N VAL A 45 23.69 33.22 -7.68
CA VAL A 45 22.81 34.39 -7.58
C VAL A 45 22.76 35.19 -8.88
N SER A 46 23.90 35.35 -9.55
CA SER A 46 23.95 36.02 -10.85
C SER A 46 23.10 35.30 -11.90
N LYS A 47 23.07 33.97 -11.92
CA LYS A 47 22.24 33.20 -12.86
C LYS A 47 20.75 33.39 -12.60
N TYR A 48 20.33 33.32 -11.33
CA TYR A 48 18.94 33.60 -10.95
C TYR A 48 18.51 35.01 -11.38
N ALA A 49 19.36 36.01 -11.10
CA ALA A 49 19.07 37.41 -11.44
C ALA A 49 18.97 37.70 -12.96
N HIS A 50 19.54 36.86 -13.82
CA HIS A 50 19.46 37.01 -15.29
C HIS A 50 18.43 36.08 -15.93
N GLY A 51 17.70 35.27 -15.14
CA GLY A 51 16.75 34.29 -15.65
C GLY A 51 17.41 33.10 -16.36
N ASP A 52 18.70 32.83 -16.08
CA ASP A 52 19.46 31.71 -16.68
C ASP A 52 19.18 30.37 -15.97
N VAL A 53 18.06 30.26 -15.28
CA VAL A 53 17.64 29.08 -14.51
C VAL A 53 16.22 28.72 -14.89
N THR A 54 15.97 27.42 -15.07
CA THR A 54 14.63 26.89 -15.28
C THR A 54 13.74 27.25 -14.09
N VAL A 55 12.67 27.99 -14.36
CA VAL A 55 11.61 28.32 -13.40
C VAL A 55 10.40 27.48 -13.79
N ASN A 56 9.80 26.81 -12.81
CA ASN A 56 8.52 26.12 -12.99
C ASN A 56 7.39 27.09 -12.65
N ASP A 57 6.57 27.45 -13.64
CA ASP A 57 5.47 28.42 -13.50
C ASP A 57 4.46 27.99 -12.42
N ARG A 58 4.16 26.69 -12.29
CA ARG A 58 3.22 26.19 -11.26
C ARG A 58 3.74 26.43 -9.85
N ILE A 59 5.06 26.37 -9.66
CA ILE A 59 5.72 26.66 -8.37
C ILE A 59 5.81 28.17 -8.15
N ALA A 60 6.12 28.93 -9.20
CA ALA A 60 6.24 30.38 -9.11
C ALA A 60 4.90 31.08 -8.81
N ASP A 61 3.80 30.52 -9.31
CA ASP A 61 2.45 31.05 -9.16
C ASP A 61 1.71 30.49 -7.92
N ASP A 62 2.29 29.57 -7.15
CA ASP A 62 1.65 29.05 -5.93
C ASP A 62 1.64 30.12 -4.82
N GLU A 63 0.45 30.46 -4.34
CA GLU A 63 0.24 31.55 -3.37
C GLU A 63 1.03 31.35 -2.07
N ARG A 64 1.24 30.11 -1.62
CA ARG A 64 2.00 29.81 -0.40
C ARG A 64 3.48 29.97 -0.63
N VAL A 65 3.97 29.59 -1.81
CA VAL A 65 5.35 29.82 -2.22
C VAL A 65 5.64 31.32 -2.28
N THR A 66 4.78 32.11 -2.95
CA THR A 66 4.95 33.57 -3.01
C THR A 66 4.88 34.19 -1.63
N ALA A 67 3.90 33.82 -0.80
CA ALA A 67 3.76 34.35 0.56
C ALA A 67 5.00 34.05 1.43
N LEU A 68 5.55 32.84 1.34
CA LEU A 68 6.77 32.50 2.06
C LEU A 68 7.97 33.28 1.52
N VAL A 69 8.11 33.42 0.20
CA VAL A 69 9.19 34.23 -0.39
C VAL A 69 9.15 35.68 0.13
N ASP A 70 7.96 36.29 0.19
CA ASP A 70 7.77 37.65 0.71
C ASP A 70 8.14 37.75 2.19
N GLU A 71 7.68 36.81 3.03
CA GLU A 71 7.97 36.76 4.46
C GLU A 71 9.47 36.59 4.73
N LEU A 72 10.10 35.61 4.06
CA LEU A 72 11.53 35.37 4.19
C LEU A 72 12.33 36.56 3.66
N GLY A 73 11.92 37.14 2.54
CA GLY A 73 12.54 38.32 1.95
C GLY A 73 12.57 39.51 2.91
N GLU A 74 11.44 39.77 3.59
CA GLU A 74 11.36 40.81 4.62
C GLU A 74 12.26 40.52 5.81
N GLY A 75 12.08 39.36 6.44
CA GLY A 75 12.79 39.00 7.66
C GLY A 75 14.30 38.89 7.48
N LEU A 76 14.76 38.37 6.34
CA LEU A 76 16.19 38.25 6.04
C LEU A 76 16.81 39.59 5.68
N ALA A 77 16.09 40.49 4.99
CA ALA A 77 16.59 41.81 4.63
C ALA A 77 16.68 42.77 5.83
N SER A 78 15.73 42.69 6.77
CA SER A 78 15.78 43.47 8.01
C SER A 78 16.76 42.90 9.03
N GLY A 79 17.10 41.61 8.92
CA GLY A 79 17.92 40.87 9.87
C GLY A 79 17.14 40.35 11.09
N ASP A 80 15.80 40.48 11.07
CA ASP A 80 14.91 39.97 12.12
C ASP A 80 14.76 38.43 12.04
N MET A 81 15.07 37.83 10.89
CA MET A 81 15.06 36.40 10.66
C MET A 81 16.46 35.85 10.43
N ALA A 82 16.78 34.73 11.10
CA ALA A 82 18.04 34.02 10.86
C ALA A 82 17.93 33.08 9.64
N PRO A 83 19.01 32.87 8.86
CA PRO A 83 18.98 31.93 7.72
C PRO A 83 18.55 30.50 8.08
N VAL A 84 18.83 30.05 9.31
CA VAL A 84 18.37 28.74 9.79
C VAL A 84 16.86 28.68 9.97
N GLN A 85 16.22 29.79 10.36
CA GLN A 85 14.76 29.86 10.44
C GLN A 85 14.16 29.81 9.04
N ALA A 86 14.69 30.59 8.09
CA ALA A 86 14.26 30.55 6.69
C ALA A 86 14.36 29.14 6.08
N LEU A 87 15.43 28.40 6.40
CA LEU A 87 15.57 27.00 6.01
C LEU A 87 14.44 26.14 6.61
N ILE A 88 14.16 26.28 7.91
CA ILE A 88 13.10 25.50 8.58
C ILE A 88 11.74 25.80 7.94
N GLU A 89 11.37 27.07 7.73
CA GLU A 89 10.09 27.43 7.12
C GLU A 89 9.98 26.89 5.69
N THR A 90 11.08 26.92 4.92
CA THR A 90 11.11 26.36 3.56
C THR A 90 10.93 24.84 3.57
N GLU A 91 11.60 24.14 4.48
CA GLU A 91 11.47 22.68 4.64
C GLU A 91 10.05 22.27 5.11
N VAL A 92 9.41 23.09 5.93
CA VAL A 92 8.01 22.89 6.33
C VAL A 92 7.09 23.03 5.10
N LEU A 93 7.25 24.09 4.31
CA LEU A 93 6.46 24.27 3.09
C LEU A 93 6.67 23.14 2.09
N ILE A 94 7.92 22.70 1.86
CA ILE A 94 8.21 21.56 0.95
C ILE A 94 7.41 20.34 1.40
N ARG A 95 7.45 19.99 2.69
CA ARG A 95 6.69 18.85 3.23
C ARG A 95 5.19 19.03 3.08
N GLU A 96 4.67 20.25 3.23
CA GLU A 96 3.26 20.53 3.01
C GLU A 96 2.87 20.27 1.55
N LEU A 97 3.67 20.74 0.59
CA LEU A 97 3.44 20.58 -0.85
C LEU A 97 3.65 19.14 -1.35
N GLU A 98 4.41 18.33 -0.61
CA GLU A 98 4.61 16.89 -0.87
C GLU A 98 3.43 16.03 -0.40
N ASN A 99 2.49 16.57 0.38
CA ASN A 99 1.40 15.80 0.97
C ASN A 99 0.21 15.63 0.02
N GLY A 100 -0.34 14.40 -0.05
CA GLY A 100 -1.58 14.13 -0.76
C GLY A 100 -1.48 14.47 -2.24
N SER A 101 -2.52 15.09 -2.81
CA SER A 101 -2.50 15.61 -4.19
C SER A 101 -2.13 17.10 -4.24
N ASP A 102 -1.21 17.57 -3.40
CA ASP A 102 -0.73 18.95 -3.44
C ASP A 102 0.38 19.14 -4.51
N LEU A 103 0.93 20.34 -4.64
CA LEU A 103 1.69 20.76 -5.82
C LEU A 103 2.89 19.86 -6.16
N LEU A 104 3.76 19.54 -5.20
CA LEU A 104 4.94 18.72 -5.47
C LEU A 104 4.56 17.26 -5.71
N ALA A 105 3.51 16.78 -5.05
CA ALA A 105 2.95 15.46 -5.32
C ALA A 105 2.34 15.36 -6.73
N GLN A 106 1.61 16.38 -7.19
CA GLN A 106 1.08 16.41 -8.56
C GLN A 106 2.21 16.44 -9.60
N LEU A 107 3.26 17.23 -9.38
CA LEU A 107 4.44 17.21 -10.24
C LEU A 107 5.11 15.83 -10.25
N HIS A 108 5.09 15.12 -9.13
CA HIS A 108 5.62 13.76 -9.02
C HIS A 108 4.77 12.73 -9.76
N GLU A 109 3.45 12.82 -9.67
CA GLU A 109 2.52 12.02 -10.46
C GLU A 109 2.68 12.27 -11.97
N ASP A 110 2.87 13.53 -12.39
CA ASP A 110 3.13 13.87 -13.79
C ASP A 110 4.43 13.22 -14.31
N ALA A 111 5.45 13.12 -13.46
CA ALA A 111 6.74 12.51 -13.77
C ALA A 111 6.72 10.97 -13.71
N VAL A 112 5.84 10.39 -12.88
CA VAL A 112 5.67 8.95 -12.69
C VAL A 112 4.16 8.62 -12.76
N PRO A 113 3.60 8.49 -13.97
CA PRO A 113 2.15 8.33 -14.16
C PRO A 113 1.55 7.11 -13.46
N GLU A 114 2.35 6.07 -13.18
CA GLU A 114 1.92 4.90 -12.41
C GLU A 114 1.47 5.23 -10.99
N LEU A 115 1.81 6.42 -10.47
CA LEU A 115 1.32 6.90 -9.17
C LEU A 115 -0.13 7.37 -9.22
N ALA A 116 -0.63 7.81 -10.39
CA ALA A 116 -1.99 8.33 -10.55
C ALA A 116 -3.07 7.24 -10.48
N ASP A 117 -2.72 5.98 -10.78
CA ASP A 117 -3.62 4.83 -10.69
C ASP A 117 -4.01 4.47 -9.24
N HIS A 118 -3.48 5.21 -8.27
CA HIS A 118 -3.50 4.86 -6.86
C HIS A 118 -4.19 5.87 -5.92
N GLY A 119 -4.87 6.90 -6.48
CA GLY A 119 -5.84 7.74 -5.77
C GLY A 119 -5.26 8.88 -4.92
N SER A 120 -6.10 9.91 -4.66
CA SER A 120 -5.72 11.21 -4.06
C SER A 120 -5.36 11.20 -2.56
N SER A 121 -5.36 10.03 -1.92
CA SER A 121 -4.86 9.82 -0.54
C SER A 121 -3.35 9.55 -0.51
N PHE A 122 -2.71 9.55 -1.68
CA PHE A 122 -1.35 9.12 -1.87
C PHE A 122 -0.35 10.00 -1.08
N ARG A 123 0.41 9.33 -0.21
CA ARG A 123 1.57 9.89 0.47
C ARG A 123 2.74 8.94 0.21
N VAL A 124 3.62 9.28 -0.73
CA VAL A 124 4.86 8.52 -1.01
C VAL A 124 5.65 8.27 0.28
N HIS A 125 5.61 9.24 1.20
CA HIS A 125 6.37 9.26 2.45
C HIS A 125 5.59 8.80 3.68
N ASP A 126 4.32 8.40 3.57
CA ASP A 126 3.60 7.84 4.71
C ASP A 126 3.97 6.35 4.87
N PRO A 127 4.63 5.96 5.97
CA PRO A 127 4.96 4.56 6.24
C PRO A 127 3.72 3.66 6.35
N GLU A 128 2.54 4.24 6.55
CA GLU A 128 1.23 3.58 6.66
C GLU A 128 0.33 3.80 5.43
N SER A 129 0.87 4.31 4.30
CA SER A 129 0.05 4.55 3.11
C SER A 129 -0.70 3.29 2.65
N GLU A 130 -1.95 3.48 2.23
CA GLU A 130 -2.85 2.44 1.72
C GLU A 130 -2.18 1.59 0.63
N LEU A 131 -1.32 2.19 -0.20
CA LEU A 131 -0.54 1.47 -1.20
C LEU A 131 0.56 0.59 -0.65
N ARG A 132 1.30 1.04 0.38
CA ARG A 132 2.28 0.17 1.02
C ARG A 132 1.59 -1.05 1.63
N THR A 133 0.45 -0.83 2.27
CA THR A 133 -0.37 -1.91 2.83
C THR A 133 -0.85 -2.84 1.72
N SER A 134 -1.44 -2.30 0.65
CA SER A 134 -1.94 -3.07 -0.50
C SER A 134 -0.84 -3.88 -1.20
N GLU A 135 0.32 -3.27 -1.47
CA GLU A 135 1.45 -3.98 -2.10
C GLU A 135 2.09 -5.02 -1.18
N ARG A 136 2.05 -4.83 0.15
CA ARG A 136 2.47 -5.87 1.09
C ARG A 136 1.55 -7.08 1.01
N VAL A 137 0.23 -6.87 0.97
CA VAL A 137 -0.77 -7.92 0.81
C VAL A 137 -0.55 -8.66 -0.52
N LEU A 138 -0.46 -7.94 -1.65
CA LEU A 138 -0.20 -8.54 -2.96
C LEU A 138 1.14 -9.29 -3.01
N SER A 139 2.17 -8.75 -2.37
CA SER A 139 3.48 -9.40 -2.30
C SER A 139 3.46 -10.66 -1.44
N SER A 140 2.72 -10.68 -0.33
CA SER A 140 2.50 -11.88 0.48
C SER A 140 1.78 -12.95 -0.34
N LEU A 141 0.71 -12.60 -1.05
CA LEU A 141 -0.01 -13.51 -1.95
C LEU A 141 0.90 -14.09 -3.04
N ARG A 142 1.69 -13.25 -3.73
CA ARG A 142 2.64 -13.71 -4.75
C ARG A 142 3.66 -14.71 -4.17
N ARG A 143 4.06 -14.57 -2.91
CA ARG A 143 4.96 -15.51 -2.22
C ARG A 143 4.24 -16.80 -1.82
N GLY A 144 3.06 -16.71 -1.23
CA GLY A 144 2.21 -17.87 -0.89
C GLY A 144 1.84 -18.71 -2.12
N LEU A 145 1.44 -18.08 -3.22
CA LEU A 145 1.17 -18.76 -4.50
C LEU A 145 2.41 -19.49 -5.02
N ARG A 146 3.59 -18.89 -4.93
CA ARG A 146 4.84 -19.55 -5.33
C ARG A 146 5.14 -20.77 -4.46
N ILE A 147 4.81 -20.76 -3.18
CA ILE A 147 4.92 -21.94 -2.30
C ILE A 147 4.01 -23.05 -2.82
N LEU A 148 2.73 -22.75 -3.07
CA LEU A 148 1.73 -23.71 -3.56
C LEU A 148 2.05 -24.26 -4.96
N GLU A 149 2.47 -23.40 -5.89
CA GLU A 149 2.84 -23.82 -7.26
C GLU A 149 4.06 -24.75 -7.29
N ASN A 150 4.98 -24.61 -6.33
CA ASN A 150 6.16 -25.47 -6.20
C ASN A 150 5.93 -26.68 -5.29
N ALA A 151 4.83 -26.70 -4.53
CA ALA A 151 4.44 -27.81 -3.68
C ALA A 151 3.90 -28.97 -4.55
N SER A 152 4.76 -29.94 -4.82
CA SER A 152 4.39 -31.14 -5.58
C SER A 152 3.29 -31.89 -4.84
N GLY A 153 2.12 -32.02 -5.46
CA GLY A 153 0.96 -32.65 -4.84
C GLY A 153 -0.17 -31.68 -4.48
N PHE A 154 0.07 -30.36 -4.40
CA PHE A 154 -1.00 -29.40 -4.07
C PHE A 154 -2.21 -29.49 -5.01
N ALA A 155 -2.01 -29.87 -6.28
CA ALA A 155 -3.08 -30.11 -7.23
C ALA A 155 -4.14 -31.13 -6.76
N THR A 156 -3.78 -32.09 -5.88
CA THR A 156 -4.72 -33.07 -5.33
C THR A 156 -5.59 -32.51 -4.21
N LEU A 157 -5.23 -31.35 -3.66
CA LEU A 157 -5.99 -30.65 -2.63
C LEU A 157 -6.94 -29.60 -3.22
N ILE A 158 -6.94 -29.40 -4.55
CA ILE A 158 -7.78 -28.41 -5.22
C ILE A 158 -9.20 -28.98 -5.41
N PRO A 159 -10.25 -28.31 -4.90
CA PRO A 159 -11.64 -28.73 -5.07
C PRO A 159 -12.13 -28.48 -6.50
N ALA A 160 -13.30 -29.03 -6.87
CA ALA A 160 -13.88 -28.85 -8.19
C ALA A 160 -14.22 -27.38 -8.50
N VAL A 161 -14.62 -26.61 -7.47
CA VAL A 161 -14.81 -25.15 -7.58
C VAL A 161 -13.50 -24.34 -7.66
N GLY A 162 -12.35 -25.00 -7.56
CA GLY A 162 -11.03 -24.38 -7.52
C GLY A 162 -10.68 -23.78 -6.15
N SER A 163 -9.37 -23.66 -5.88
CA SER A 163 -8.84 -23.02 -4.68
C SER A 163 -8.62 -21.54 -4.90
N ASN A 164 -8.74 -20.72 -3.86
CA ASN A 164 -8.31 -19.33 -3.88
C ASN A 164 -7.56 -19.01 -2.60
N LEU A 165 -6.32 -18.54 -2.75
CA LEU A 165 -5.54 -17.98 -1.65
C LEU A 165 -5.84 -16.49 -1.61
N VAL A 166 -6.34 -16.01 -0.48
CA VAL A 166 -6.72 -14.61 -0.28
C VAL A 166 -5.99 -14.02 0.92
N ALA A 167 -5.81 -12.70 0.90
CA ALA A 167 -5.29 -11.94 2.02
C ALA A 167 -5.89 -10.54 2.02
N CYS A 168 -6.13 -9.97 3.20
CA CYS A 168 -6.79 -8.69 3.37
C CYS A 168 -5.85 -7.63 3.96
N THR A 169 -6.23 -6.36 3.82
CA THR A 169 -5.60 -5.27 4.57
C THR A 169 -5.93 -5.37 6.07
N PRO A 170 -5.15 -4.73 6.97
CA PRO A 170 -5.44 -4.75 8.41
C PRO A 170 -6.83 -4.20 8.77
N ASP A 171 -7.29 -3.19 8.05
CA ASP A 171 -8.56 -2.50 8.29
C ASP A 171 -9.69 -2.97 7.36
N ALA A 172 -9.56 -4.17 6.77
CA ALA A 172 -10.50 -4.68 5.77
C ALA A 172 -11.95 -4.79 6.30
N GLU A 173 -12.89 -4.15 5.60
CA GLU A 173 -14.31 -4.12 5.93
C GLU A 173 -15.14 -4.99 4.97
N ASP A 174 -14.77 -4.96 3.69
CA ASP A 174 -15.48 -5.65 2.60
C ASP A 174 -14.54 -6.38 1.62
N VAL A 175 -15.14 -6.96 0.57
CA VAL A 175 -14.43 -7.80 -0.41
C VAL A 175 -13.41 -7.00 -1.22
N ASP A 176 -13.60 -5.69 -1.39
CA ASP A 176 -12.67 -4.83 -2.13
C ASP A 176 -11.35 -4.63 -1.36
N ASP A 177 -11.36 -4.81 -0.03
CA ASP A 177 -10.16 -4.83 0.82
C ASP A 177 -9.42 -6.18 0.83
N VAL A 178 -9.92 -7.18 0.11
CA VAL A 178 -9.36 -8.53 0.04
C VAL A 178 -8.80 -8.81 -1.35
N ALA A 179 -7.52 -9.14 -1.40
CA ALA A 179 -6.88 -9.60 -2.62
C ALA A 179 -6.92 -11.13 -2.74
N GLY A 180 -7.05 -11.61 -3.97
CA GLY A 180 -7.07 -13.04 -4.29
C GLY A 180 -6.67 -13.29 -5.75
N VAL A 181 -6.80 -14.54 -6.21
CA VAL A 181 -6.50 -14.93 -7.59
C VAL A 181 -7.75 -14.76 -8.48
N PRO A 182 -7.72 -13.88 -9.50
CA PRO A 182 -8.81 -13.78 -10.46
C PRO A 182 -8.93 -15.09 -11.24
N GLY A 183 -10.10 -15.72 -11.18
CA GLY A 183 -10.32 -17.01 -11.85
C GLY A 183 -9.76 -18.23 -11.12
N ARG A 184 -9.33 -18.09 -9.85
CA ARG A 184 -8.95 -19.18 -8.93
C ARG A 184 -7.76 -20.03 -9.42
N ILE A 185 -7.30 -20.93 -8.54
CA ILE A 185 -6.26 -21.91 -8.79
C ILE A 185 -6.93 -23.23 -9.16
N PHE A 186 -6.52 -23.82 -10.29
CA PHE A 186 -7.08 -25.08 -10.79
C PHE A 186 -6.00 -26.13 -11.04
N ASP A 187 -6.36 -27.40 -10.91
CA ASP A 187 -5.54 -28.50 -11.42
C ASP A 187 -5.61 -28.57 -12.94
N VAL A 188 -4.46 -28.34 -13.60
CA VAL A 188 -4.29 -28.55 -15.03
C VAL A 188 -3.21 -29.61 -15.23
N LYS A 189 -3.65 -30.86 -15.44
CA LYS A 189 -2.80 -32.03 -15.72
C LYS A 189 -1.84 -32.37 -14.56
N GLY A 190 -2.33 -32.34 -13.33
CA GLY A 190 -1.57 -32.64 -12.11
C GLY A 190 -0.72 -31.47 -11.64
N ARG A 191 -1.06 -30.23 -12.04
CA ARG A 191 -0.31 -29.02 -11.68
C ARG A 191 -1.27 -27.89 -11.32
N ALA A 192 -1.05 -27.31 -10.14
CA ALA A 192 -1.70 -26.09 -9.73
C ALA A 192 -1.35 -24.95 -10.70
N THR A 193 -2.37 -24.40 -11.34
CA THR A 193 -2.24 -23.35 -12.35
C THR A 193 -2.94 -22.09 -11.87
N VAL A 194 -2.18 -21.00 -11.81
CA VAL A 194 -2.66 -19.67 -11.47
C VAL A 194 -2.87 -18.88 -12.78
N PRO A 195 -4.11 -18.54 -13.17
CA PRO A 195 -4.40 -17.95 -14.47
C PRO A 195 -3.95 -16.50 -14.61
N LYS A 196 -3.95 -15.73 -13.50
CA LYS A 196 -3.59 -14.31 -13.45
C LYS A 196 -2.92 -13.94 -12.12
N SER A 197 -2.21 -12.81 -12.10
CA SER A 197 -1.66 -12.26 -10.86
C SER A 197 -2.77 -11.87 -9.87
N PRO A 198 -2.47 -11.84 -8.56
CA PRO A 198 -3.45 -11.43 -7.56
C PRO A 198 -3.91 -9.98 -7.73
N GLU A 199 -5.18 -9.74 -7.46
CA GLU A 199 -5.86 -8.44 -7.54
C GLU A 199 -6.87 -8.33 -6.38
N PHE A 200 -7.20 -7.10 -5.96
CA PHE A 200 -8.23 -6.81 -4.95
C PHE A 200 -9.65 -6.98 -5.50
N GLY A 201 -10.61 -7.38 -4.66
CA GLY A 201 -12.03 -7.46 -5.03
C GLY A 201 -12.42 -8.65 -5.92
N VAL A 202 -11.52 -9.62 -6.15
CA VAL A 202 -11.74 -10.69 -7.15
C VAL A 202 -12.24 -12.02 -6.59
N SER A 203 -12.30 -12.18 -5.27
CA SER A 203 -12.61 -13.45 -4.61
C SER A 203 -13.70 -13.32 -3.56
N GLU A 204 -14.96 -13.23 -3.99
CA GLU A 204 -16.11 -13.04 -3.10
C GLU A 204 -16.19 -14.09 -1.98
N HIS A 205 -16.27 -15.38 -2.31
CA HIS A 205 -16.60 -16.40 -1.31
C HIS A 205 -15.55 -16.58 -0.19
N VAL A 206 -14.27 -16.77 -0.57
CA VAL A 206 -13.19 -16.96 0.43
C VAL A 206 -12.94 -15.64 1.19
N ALA A 207 -13.15 -14.48 0.54
CA ALA A 207 -13.08 -13.20 1.24
C ALA A 207 -14.21 -13.09 2.27
N THR A 208 -15.44 -13.49 1.95
CA THR A 208 -16.55 -13.51 2.91
C THR A 208 -16.21 -14.35 4.12
N VAL A 209 -15.75 -15.59 3.95
CA VAL A 209 -15.37 -16.46 5.09
C VAL A 209 -14.27 -15.82 5.95
N LEU A 210 -13.23 -15.25 5.33
CA LEU A 210 -12.15 -14.56 6.05
C LEU A 210 -12.67 -13.34 6.82
N LEU A 211 -13.45 -12.48 6.18
CA LEU A 211 -13.99 -11.27 6.80
C LEU A 211 -14.99 -11.58 7.91
N SER A 212 -15.86 -12.58 7.72
CA SER A 212 -16.79 -13.05 8.74
C SER A 212 -16.06 -13.57 9.97
N ALA A 213 -14.97 -14.33 9.78
CA ALA A 213 -14.15 -14.77 10.90
C ALA A 213 -13.50 -13.59 11.62
N ARG A 214 -12.97 -12.60 10.88
CA ARG A 214 -12.36 -11.39 11.45
C ARG A 214 -13.34 -10.55 12.26
N ARG A 215 -14.54 -10.30 11.72
CA ARG A 215 -15.60 -9.53 12.40
C ARG A 215 -15.97 -10.10 13.77
N HIS A 216 -15.83 -11.41 13.94
CA HIS A 216 -16.18 -12.14 15.17
C HIS A 216 -14.96 -12.45 16.05
N GLY A 217 -13.78 -11.89 15.74
CA GLY A 217 -12.62 -11.89 16.64
C GLY A 217 -11.42 -12.73 16.19
N SER A 218 -11.43 -13.28 14.97
CA SER A 218 -10.24 -13.92 14.41
C SER A 218 -9.18 -12.89 14.00
N GLU A 219 -7.93 -13.12 14.37
CA GLU A 219 -6.79 -12.29 13.95
C GLU A 219 -6.28 -12.65 12.53
N ALA A 220 -6.93 -13.61 11.85
CA ALA A 220 -6.52 -14.08 10.53
C ALA A 220 -6.58 -12.95 9.50
N SER A 221 -5.52 -12.80 8.70
CA SER A 221 -5.45 -11.83 7.59
C SER A 221 -5.29 -12.51 6.23
N ALA A 222 -5.27 -13.85 6.20
CA ALA A 222 -5.22 -14.65 4.99
C ALA A 222 -6.02 -15.95 5.14
N ALA A 223 -6.50 -16.48 4.02
CA ALA A 223 -7.23 -17.73 3.97
C ALA A 223 -7.00 -18.48 2.65
N ILE A 224 -7.15 -19.81 2.67
CA ILE A 224 -7.26 -20.62 1.45
C ILE A 224 -8.32 -21.71 1.62
N ASN A 225 -9.11 -21.93 0.56
CA ASN A 225 -9.98 -23.10 0.50
C ASN A 225 -9.30 -24.28 -0.21
N VAL A 226 -9.41 -25.46 0.37
CA VAL A 226 -8.99 -26.75 -0.18
C VAL A 226 -10.14 -27.76 -0.13
N ALA A 227 -9.99 -28.85 -0.88
CA ALA A 227 -10.95 -29.94 -0.89
C ALA A 227 -11.13 -30.52 0.52
N TYR A 228 -12.37 -30.81 0.88
CA TYR A 228 -12.67 -31.50 2.13
C TYR A 228 -12.31 -32.98 2.05
N ASP A 229 -11.54 -33.44 3.03
CA ASP A 229 -11.30 -34.84 3.33
C ASP A 229 -11.14 -34.96 4.86
N PRO A 230 -11.86 -35.89 5.54
CA PRO A 230 -11.69 -36.12 6.97
C PRO A 230 -10.23 -36.39 7.38
N ASP A 231 -9.45 -37.10 6.54
CA ASP A 231 -8.04 -37.40 6.84
C ASP A 231 -7.20 -36.10 6.84
N LEU A 232 -7.50 -35.16 5.93
CA LEU A 232 -6.82 -33.85 5.90
C LEU A 232 -7.15 -32.99 7.13
N LEU A 233 -8.38 -33.08 7.66
CA LEU A 233 -8.73 -32.40 8.91
C LEU A 233 -7.98 -32.96 10.11
N GLU A 234 -7.82 -34.29 10.18
CA GLU A 234 -7.02 -34.93 11.22
C GLU A 234 -5.54 -34.50 11.14
N ASP A 235 -4.98 -34.41 9.93
CA ASP A 235 -3.62 -33.95 9.71
C ASP A 235 -3.42 -32.48 10.11
N LEU A 236 -4.37 -31.59 9.77
CA LEU A 236 -4.37 -30.20 10.21
C LEU A 236 -4.43 -30.09 11.74
N ALA A 237 -5.29 -30.87 12.39
CA ALA A 237 -5.38 -30.91 13.84
C ALA A 237 -4.07 -31.42 14.48
N ALA A 238 -3.42 -32.42 13.88
CA ALA A 238 -2.13 -32.94 14.31
C ALA A 238 -0.99 -31.91 14.17
N GLN A 239 -1.11 -30.96 13.23
CA GLN A 239 -0.20 -29.81 13.08
C GLN A 239 -0.48 -28.68 14.09
N GLY A 240 -1.49 -28.84 14.95
CA GLY A 240 -1.84 -27.88 15.99
C GLY A 240 -2.91 -26.87 15.58
N HIS A 241 -3.56 -27.06 14.44
CA HIS A 241 -4.71 -26.25 14.07
C HIS A 241 -5.96 -26.63 14.88
N VAL A 242 -6.74 -25.63 15.26
CA VAL A 242 -8.07 -25.81 15.85
C VAL A 242 -9.08 -25.76 14.72
N THR A 243 -9.84 -26.84 14.57
CA THR A 243 -10.82 -27.01 13.50
C THR A 243 -12.23 -26.79 14.02
N ALA A 244 -13.08 -26.13 13.23
CA ALA A 244 -14.46 -25.90 13.59
C ALA A 244 -15.39 -26.00 12.36
N GLU A 245 -16.51 -26.71 12.52
CA GLU A 245 -17.50 -26.90 11.47
C GLU A 245 -18.51 -25.75 11.50
N PHE A 246 -18.87 -25.21 10.33
CA PHE A 246 -19.96 -24.25 10.17
C PHE A 246 -20.96 -24.76 9.13
N ASP A 247 -22.19 -24.26 9.20
CA ASP A 247 -23.25 -24.58 8.24
C ASP A 247 -23.20 -23.61 7.04
N GLU A 248 -22.94 -24.15 5.85
CA GLU A 248 -22.85 -23.41 4.58
C GLU A 248 -24.23 -23.18 3.92
N SER A 249 -25.30 -23.77 4.48
CA SER A 249 -26.66 -23.62 3.98
C SER A 249 -27.42 -22.41 4.57
N ASP A 250 -26.89 -21.87 5.68
CA ASP A 250 -27.37 -20.64 6.31
C ASP A 250 -26.56 -19.42 5.84
N ASP A 251 -26.81 -18.25 6.42
CA ASP A 251 -25.99 -17.07 6.18
C ASP A 251 -24.55 -17.31 6.65
N VAL A 252 -23.58 -17.21 5.74
CA VAL A 252 -22.16 -17.53 6.00
C VAL A 252 -21.60 -16.64 7.10
N ASP A 253 -22.02 -15.37 7.20
CA ASP A 253 -21.51 -14.46 8.22
C ASP A 253 -21.99 -14.85 9.60
N GLU A 254 -23.29 -15.14 9.74
CA GLU A 254 -23.88 -15.61 11.00
C GLU A 254 -23.30 -16.98 11.43
N SER A 255 -23.16 -17.91 10.48
CA SER A 255 -22.70 -19.28 10.71
C SER A 255 -21.22 -19.34 11.10
N VAL A 256 -20.35 -18.65 10.35
CA VAL A 256 -18.93 -18.52 10.69
C VAL A 256 -18.77 -17.74 12.00
N GLY A 257 -19.56 -16.69 12.20
CA GLY A 257 -19.51 -15.88 13.42
C GLY A 257 -19.80 -16.68 14.67
N ALA A 258 -20.88 -17.44 14.68
CA ALA A 258 -21.25 -18.30 15.80
C ALA A 258 -20.14 -19.30 16.18
N VAL A 259 -19.44 -19.83 15.16
CA VAL A 259 -18.37 -20.80 15.34
C VAL A 259 -17.09 -20.15 15.90
N ILE A 260 -16.72 -18.97 15.41
CA ILE A 260 -15.56 -18.23 15.93
C ILE A 260 -15.82 -17.72 17.36
N GLU A 261 -17.05 -17.29 17.67
CA GLU A 261 -17.40 -16.87 19.03
C GLU A 261 -17.32 -18.02 20.04
N ASP A 262 -17.69 -19.25 19.64
CA ASP A 262 -17.56 -20.45 20.48
C ASP A 262 -16.11 -20.96 20.55
N GLN A 263 -15.36 -20.86 19.45
CA GLN A 263 -13.96 -21.26 19.33
C GLN A 263 -13.06 -20.16 18.75
N PRO A 264 -12.66 -19.17 19.57
CA PRO A 264 -11.86 -18.02 19.10
C PRO A 264 -10.49 -18.39 18.52
N ASP A 265 -9.95 -19.55 18.93
CA ASP A 265 -8.65 -20.06 18.48
C ASP A 265 -8.73 -20.85 17.16
N ALA A 266 -9.92 -20.98 16.56
CA ALA A 266 -10.11 -21.71 15.31
C ALA A 266 -9.28 -21.11 14.16
N THR A 267 -8.39 -21.92 13.61
CA THR A 267 -7.56 -21.58 12.44
C THR A 267 -7.93 -22.38 11.20
N VAL A 268 -8.88 -23.31 11.34
CA VAL A 268 -9.44 -24.08 10.24
C VAL A 268 -10.96 -24.08 10.39
N LEU A 269 -11.66 -23.57 9.38
CA LEU A 269 -13.11 -23.66 9.27
C LEU A 269 -13.45 -24.69 8.20
N TYR A 270 -14.49 -25.48 8.36
CA TYR A 270 -14.90 -26.42 7.33
C TYR A 270 -16.40 -26.62 7.29
N GLN A 271 -16.87 -27.16 6.17
CA GLN A 271 -18.25 -27.55 5.97
C GLN A 271 -18.31 -28.83 5.15
N THR A 272 -19.29 -29.67 5.45
CA THR A 272 -19.42 -31.04 4.92
C THR A 272 -20.32 -31.15 3.69
N GLY A 273 -20.63 -30.01 3.06
CA GLY A 273 -21.34 -29.89 1.81
C GLY A 273 -22.85 -29.96 1.98
N GLY A 274 -23.54 -29.95 0.84
CA GLY A 274 -24.99 -29.97 0.79
C GLY A 274 -25.49 -30.15 -0.63
N MET A 275 -26.79 -29.99 -0.83
CA MET A 275 -27.37 -30.08 -2.18
C MET A 275 -26.84 -28.94 -3.07
N GLY A 276 -25.91 -29.27 -3.97
CA GLY A 276 -25.27 -28.30 -4.86
C GLY A 276 -24.09 -27.52 -4.24
N ILE A 277 -23.68 -27.88 -3.02
CA ILE A 277 -22.57 -27.28 -2.29
C ILE A 277 -21.47 -28.34 -2.14
N GLU A 278 -20.31 -28.08 -2.72
CA GLU A 278 -19.13 -28.93 -2.55
C GLU A 278 -18.55 -28.73 -1.13
N PRO A 279 -18.19 -29.81 -0.40
CA PRO A 279 -17.57 -29.69 0.91
C PRO A 279 -16.16 -29.10 0.82
N LEU A 280 -15.82 -28.20 1.75
CA LEU A 280 -14.55 -27.44 1.73
C LEU A 280 -13.93 -27.30 3.12
N ILE A 281 -12.61 -27.18 3.13
CA ILE A 281 -11.81 -26.76 4.29
C ILE A 281 -11.20 -25.40 3.98
N TYR A 282 -11.31 -24.47 4.92
CA TYR A 282 -10.71 -23.15 4.89
C TYR A 282 -9.61 -23.07 5.94
N VAL A 283 -8.36 -22.91 5.50
CA VAL A 283 -7.23 -22.70 6.41
C VAL A 283 -7.00 -21.20 6.54
N LEU A 284 -7.08 -20.69 7.77
CA LEU A 284 -6.89 -19.29 8.13
C LEU A 284 -5.49 -19.06 8.72
N GLY A 285 -4.93 -17.87 8.54
CA GLY A 285 -3.64 -17.52 9.12
C GLY A 285 -3.31 -16.03 9.07
N SER A 286 -2.15 -15.66 9.61
CA SER A 286 -1.68 -14.28 9.72
C SER A 286 -1.31 -13.64 8.38
N ASP A 287 -0.91 -14.46 7.41
CA ASP A 287 -0.44 -14.03 6.11
C ASP A 287 -0.49 -15.20 5.11
N ALA A 288 -0.40 -14.88 3.82
CA ALA A 288 -0.58 -15.86 2.76
C ALA A 288 0.55 -16.91 2.68
N GLU A 289 1.75 -16.61 3.20
CA GLU A 289 2.88 -17.54 3.20
C GLU A 289 2.68 -18.59 4.29
N SER A 290 2.29 -18.15 5.48
CA SER A 290 1.96 -19.02 6.62
C SER A 290 0.84 -20.00 6.24
N VAL A 291 -0.24 -19.50 5.63
CA VAL A 291 -1.36 -20.34 5.15
C VAL A 291 -0.90 -21.34 4.09
N ALA A 292 -0.11 -20.88 3.10
CA ALA A 292 0.42 -21.77 2.06
C ALA A 292 1.39 -22.83 2.62
N ASP A 293 2.18 -22.50 3.65
CA ASP A 293 3.09 -23.42 4.31
C ASP A 293 2.35 -24.46 5.16
N SER A 294 1.23 -24.13 5.80
CA SER A 294 0.34 -25.10 6.46
C SER A 294 -0.22 -26.09 5.45
N VAL A 295 -0.76 -25.61 4.32
CA VAL A 295 -1.28 -26.49 3.27
C VAL A 295 -0.19 -27.37 2.65
N ARG A 296 1.03 -26.83 2.45
CA ARG A 296 2.16 -27.61 1.94
C ARG A 296 2.53 -28.79 2.86
N GLN A 297 2.35 -28.65 4.17
CA GLN A 297 2.68 -29.71 5.14
C GLN A 297 1.71 -30.90 5.11
N LEU A 298 0.59 -30.79 4.38
CA LEU A 298 -0.35 -31.88 4.13
C LEU A 298 0.08 -32.83 2.99
N LEU A 299 1.23 -32.57 2.36
CA LEU A 299 1.75 -33.32 1.20
C LEU A 299 2.90 -34.25 1.60
#